data_AF-A0A9R1ICR2-F1
#
_entry.id   AF-A0A9R1ICR2-F1
#
_cell.length_a   1.000
_cell.length_b   1.000
_cell.length_c   1.000
_cell.angle_alpha   90.00
_cell.angle_beta   90.00
_cell.angle_gamma   90.00
#
_symmetry.space_group_name_H-M   'P 1'
#
loop_
_entity.id
_entity.type
_entity.pdbx_description
1 polymer ?
#
loop_
_entity_poly.entity_id
_entity_poly.type
_entity_poly.pdbx_seq_one_letter_code
_entity_poly.pdbx_strand_id
1 'polypeptide(L)' 'MAAAAKEVDMKKMELMKEVRAHQVAIGELNNLPPSRAAYQKTCNIFFRKDIKSAVASQQKQLDTAKAKLQKLDQAS' A
#
# COMPACT_ATOMS: atom_id res chain seq x y z
N MET A 1 23.22 -17.39 -10.06
CA MET A 1 22.59 -17.41 -8.71
C MET A 1 22.65 -16.06 -7.99
N ALA A 2 23.80 -15.37 -7.91
CA ALA A 2 23.90 -14.09 -7.18
C ALA A 2 23.02 -12.94 -7.71
N ALA A 3 22.75 -12.87 -9.03
CA ALA A 3 21.89 -11.84 -9.62
C ALA A 3 20.41 -12.02 -9.23
N ALA A 4 19.91 -13.26 -9.21
CA ALA A 4 18.52 -13.56 -8.87
C ALA A 4 18.21 -13.27 -7.39
N ALA A 5 19.15 -13.56 -6.48
CA ALA A 5 19.01 -13.21 -5.06
C ALA A 5 18.90 -11.69 -4.86
N LYS A 6 19.75 -10.90 -5.53
CA LYS A 6 19.70 -9.43 -5.49
C LYS A 6 18.37 -8.86 -6.00
N GLU A 7 17.77 -9.47 -7.03
CA GLU A 7 16.45 -9.04 -7.51
C GLU A 7 15.33 -9.33 -6.51
N VAL A 8 15.39 -10.47 -5.81
CA VAL A 8 14.41 -10.81 -4.77
C VAL A 8 14.52 -9.86 -3.59
N ASP A 9 15.74 -9.56 -3.13
CA ASP A 9 15.98 -8.57 -2.07
C ASP A 9 15.47 -7.18 -2.45
N MET A 10 15.71 -6.74 -3.70
CA MET A 10 15.20 -5.45 -4.17
C MET A 10 13.67 -5.40 -4.18
N LYS A 11 13.01 -6.43 -4.72
CA LYS A 11 11.54 -6.55 -4.71
C LYS A 11 10.97 -6.56 -3.29
N LYS A 12 11.64 -7.23 -2.37
CA LYS A 12 11.27 -7.26 -0.95
C LYS A 12 11.35 -5.87 -0.33
N MET A 13 12.44 -5.13 -0.58
CA MET A 13 12.62 -3.77 -0.09
C MET A 13 11.57 -2.80 -0.65
N GLU A 14 11.24 -2.89 -1.93
CA GLU A 14 10.17 -2.08 -2.55
C GLU A 14 8.81 -2.37 -1.90
N LEU A 15 8.52 -3.65 -1.68
CA LEU A 15 7.25 -4.07 -1.09
C LEU A 15 7.15 -3.66 0.40
N MET A 16 8.24 -3.68 1.15
CA MET A 16 8.28 -3.13 2.51
C MET A 16 8.01 -1.62 2.54
N LYS A 17 8.52 -0.87 1.55
CA LYS A 17 8.21 0.56 1.40
C LYS A 17 6.73 0.77 1.09
N GLU A 18 6.15 -0.03 0.20
CA GLU A 18 4.73 0.01 -0.15
C GLU A 18 3.84 -0.29 1.08
N VAL A 19 4.16 -1.34 1.84
CA VAL A 19 3.48 -1.68 3.11
C VAL A 19 3.50 -0.49 4.07
N ARG A 20 4.67 0.13 4.27
CA ARG A 20 4.80 1.28 5.17
C ARG A 20 4.00 2.49 4.66
N ALA A 21 4.03 2.76 3.36
CA ALA A 21 3.27 3.86 2.75
C ALA A 21 1.77 3.71 2.99
N HIS A 22 1.21 2.51 2.80
CA HIS A 22 -0.21 2.25 3.08
C HIS A 22 -0.56 2.38 4.56
N GLN A 23 0.31 1.94 5.48
CA GLN A 23 0.09 2.13 6.93
C GLN A 23 0.03 3.61 7.31
N VAL A 24 0.96 4.42 6.78
CA VAL A 24 0.99 5.87 7.00
C VAL A 24 -0.29 6.50 6.43
N ALA A 25 -0.67 6.17 5.20
CA ALA A 25 -1.88 6.70 4.57
C ALA A 25 -3.16 6.38 5.36
N ILE A 26 -3.27 5.17 5.92
CA ILE A 26 -4.40 4.79 6.80
C ILE A 26 -4.40 5.66 8.07
N GLY A 27 -3.24 5.85 8.71
CA GLY A 27 -3.11 6.70 9.90
C GLY A 27 -3.49 8.15 9.61
N GLU A 28 -3.02 8.70 8.49
CA GLU A 28 -3.36 10.05 8.04
C GLU A 28 -4.86 10.20 7.76
N LEU A 29 -5.47 9.26 7.03
CA LEU A 29 -6.89 9.28 6.73
C LEU A 29 -7.77 9.18 7.99
N ASN A 30 -7.39 8.32 8.95
CA ASN A 30 -8.13 8.17 10.21
C ASN A 30 -8.04 9.42 11.11
N ASN A 31 -7.02 10.26 10.94
CA ASN A 31 -6.89 11.53 11.65
C ASN A 31 -7.67 12.68 10.98
N LEU A 32 -8.33 12.45 9.85
CA LEU A 32 -9.18 13.45 9.21
C LEU A 32 -10.63 13.37 9.74
N PRO A 33 -11.36 14.50 9.79
CA PRO A 33 -12.79 14.49 10.05
C PRO A 33 -13.53 13.59 9.04
N PRO A 34 -14.54 12.80 9.45
CA PRO A 34 -15.28 11.93 8.52
C PRO A 34 -15.96 12.67 7.37
N SER A 35 -16.30 13.95 7.56
CA SER A 35 -16.90 14.82 6.54
C SER A 35 -15.90 15.32 5.47
N ARG A 36 -14.59 15.14 5.70
CA ARG A 36 -13.56 15.59 4.77
C ARG A 36 -13.52 14.69 3.54
N ALA A 37 -13.46 15.29 2.36
CA ALA A 37 -13.28 14.55 1.12
C ALA A 37 -11.83 14.08 0.96
N ALA A 38 -11.66 12.85 0.47
CA ALA A 38 -10.41 12.33 -0.05
C ALA A 38 -10.52 12.15 -1.57
N TYR A 39 -9.38 11.98 -2.24
CA TYR A 39 -9.33 11.81 -3.69
C TYR A 39 -8.40 10.65 -4.06
N GLN A 40 -8.87 9.78 -4.93
CA GLN A 40 -8.05 8.73 -5.53
C GLN A 40 -7.69 9.13 -6.95
N LYS A 41 -6.39 9.14 -7.26
CA LYS A 41 -5.87 9.43 -8.60
C LYS A 41 -5.77 8.17 -9.44
N THR A 42 -6.32 8.20 -10.65
CA THR A 42 -6.12 7.21 -11.69
C THR A 42 -5.69 7.93 -12.96
N CYS A 43 -4.43 7.76 -13.37
CA CYS A 43 -3.80 8.57 -14.41
C CYS A 43 -3.96 10.08 -14.08
N ASN A 44 -4.55 10.87 -14.97
CA ASN A 44 -4.78 12.31 -14.75
C ASN A 44 -6.17 12.63 -14.18
N ILE A 45 -6.93 11.63 -13.73
CA ILE A 45 -8.29 11.80 -13.20
C ILE A 45 -8.30 11.57 -11.69
N PHE A 46 -9.01 12.42 -10.95
CA PHE A 46 -9.20 12.30 -9.51
C PHE A 46 -10.66 11.97 -9.19
N PHE A 47 -10.90 10.85 -8.51
CA PHE A 47 -12.21 10.42 -8.06
C PHE A 47 -12.40 10.79 -6.59
N ARG A 48 -13.46 11.55 -6.28
CA ARG A 48 -13.81 11.89 -4.90
C ARG A 48 -14.23 10.63 -4.14
N LYS A 49 -13.69 10.46 -2.93
CA LYS A 49 -14.06 9.42 -1.96
C LYS A 49 -14.35 10.02 -0.61
N ASP A 50 -15.20 9.35 0.16
CA ASP A 50 -15.29 9.56 1.60
C ASP A 50 -14.11 8.90 2.33
N ILE A 51 -13.83 9.33 3.55
CA ILE A 51 -12.72 8.81 4.35
C ILE A 51 -12.84 7.29 4.57
N LYS A 52 -14.05 6.78 4.83
CA LYS A 52 -14.26 5.35 5.13
C LYS A 52 -13.91 4.47 3.93
N SER A 53 -14.37 4.83 2.74
CA SER A 53 -14.04 4.09 1.51
C SER A 53 -12.58 4.26 1.10
N ALA A 54 -11.96 5.41 1.39
CA ALA A 54 -10.52 5.61 1.22
C ALA A 54 -9.70 4.69 2.12
N VAL A 55 -10.02 4.63 3.43
CA VAL A 55 -9.37 3.73 4.40
C VAL A 55 -9.54 2.27 4.00
N ALA A 56 -10.76 1.84 3.64
CA ALA A 56 -11.00 0.47 3.18
C ALA A 56 -10.18 0.11 1.93
N SER A 57 -10.00 1.08 1.01
CA SER A 57 -9.16 0.89 -0.17
C SER A 57 -7.68 0.72 0.19
N GLN A 58 -7.16 1.55 1.09
CA GLN A 58 -5.78 1.45 1.58
C GLN A 58 -5.54 0.16 2.36
N GLN A 59 -6.51 -0.28 3.16
CA GLN A 59 -6.41 -1.54 3.90
C GLN A 59 -6.32 -2.75 2.95
N LYS A 60 -7.16 -2.78 1.91
CA LYS A 60 -7.09 -3.84 0.89
C LYS A 60 -5.73 -3.89 0.19
N GLN A 61 -5.13 -2.73 -0.10
CA GLN A 61 -3.80 -2.64 -0.72
C GLN A 61 -2.71 -3.10 0.25
N LEU A 62 -2.78 -2.68 1.52
CA LEU A 62 -1.89 -3.12 2.59
C LEU A 62 -1.90 -4.65 2.74
N ASP A 63 -3.09 -5.26 2.80
CA ASP A 63 -3.23 -6.71 2.96
C ASP A 63 -2.65 -7.46 1.75
N THR A 64 -2.86 -6.93 0.54
CA THR A 64 -2.28 -7.47 -0.70
C THR A 64 -0.76 -7.40 -0.68
N ALA A 65 -0.19 -6.26 -0.27
CA ALA A 65 1.26 -6.06 -0.19
C ALA A 65 1.90 -6.97 0.86
N LYS A 66 1.29 -7.10 2.04
CA LYS A 66 1.73 -8.05 3.08
C LYS A 66 1.69 -9.50 2.59
N ALA A 67 0.62 -9.90 1.90
CA ALA A 67 0.49 -11.26 1.37
C ALA A 67 1.56 -11.56 0.30
N LYS A 68 1.89 -10.59 -0.56
CA LYS A 68 3.01 -10.71 -1.51
C LYS A 68 4.36 -10.82 -0.79
N LEU A 69 4.54 -10.08 0.31
CA LEU A 69 5.80 -10.06 1.07
C LEU A 69 6.05 -11.41 1.73
N GLN A 70 5.01 -11.97 2.36
CA GLN A 70 5.06 -13.31 2.94
C GLN A 70 5.41 -14.39 1.91
N LYS A 71 4.90 -14.28 0.68
CA LYS A 71 5.25 -15.23 -0.40
C LYS A 71 6.72 -15.13 -0.81
N LEU A 72 7.29 -13.93 -0.84
CA LEU A 72 8.72 -13.74 -1.13
C LEU A 72 9.61 -14.24 0.01
N ASP A 73 9.19 -14.07 1.27
CA ASP A 73 9.87 -14.63 2.43
C ASP A 73 9.88 -16.17 2.41
N GLN A 74 8.80 -16.81 1.95
CA GLN A 74 8.72 -18.28 1.82
C GLN A 74 9.49 -18.85 0.63
N ALA A 75 9.79 -18.01 -0.38
CA ALA A 75 10.47 -18.42 -1.61
C ALA A 75 11.98 -18.13 -1.60
N SER A 76 12.49 -17.50 -0.53
CA SER A 76 13.90 -17.16 -0.32
C SER A 76 14.64 -18.19 0.52
#